data_AF-A0A9X2HZR2-F1
#
_entry.id   AF-A0A9X2HZR2-F1
#
_cell.length_a   1.000
_cell.length_b   1.000
_cell.length_c   1.000
_cell.angle_alpha   90.00
_cell.angle_beta   90.00
_cell.angle_gamma   90.00
#
_symmetry.space_group_name_H-M   'P 1'
#
loop_
_entity.id
_entity.type
_entity.pdbx_description
1 polymer ?
#
loop_
_entity_poly.entity_id
_entity_poly.type
_entity_poly.pdbx_seq_one_letter_code
_entity_poly.pdbx_strand_id
1 'polypeptide(L)'
;MAFKFGQVWLVFICCVLSAQAQVYTWKDENGKLHFSDQRRVETARAQVIDIGAMPPPPMLDTATPSRYSEPRHALVLEQFYYADDVSDDNKRLIGLYVGGDCVSPTFANFNQLRVHFPEVLKTEKMLQTLIFRSLNQLQYDNVYRAGHYALDSINKAALKHLSASITDLKINACWSQHSHFNGNDILKVAKAENFDLLNVWVEVSWTLRASAEGGQDKEFVTQGVAATRLDRDLTLNSTLQKAFVQAASQLQARSDWREAVALPEGVSGLNAPSNQPALYVARQHLSQVLVALAPWRVRVAEYYQFHGTLPKTFDALGGEIESYSGRAFDDLYLSEPGVLHAELSTVFGDAGHYVALTPVIKPGFTQIQWQCDSSLPQQWVVGLCEGEN
;
A
#
# COMPACT_ATOMS: atom_id res chain seq x y z
N MET A 1 -19.64 52.39 27.70
CA MET A 1 -19.10 51.26 28.48
C MET A 1 -18.50 50.29 27.47
N ALA A 2 -17.18 50.35 27.26
CA ALA A 2 -16.48 49.62 26.20
C ALA A 2 -15.61 48.53 26.83
N PHE A 3 -15.89 47.26 26.53
CA PHE A 3 -15.07 46.13 26.98
C PHE A 3 -14.02 45.82 25.92
N LYS A 4 -12.74 45.98 26.29
CA LYS A 4 -11.58 45.50 25.53
C LYS A 4 -11.35 44.03 25.87
N PHE A 5 -11.49 43.14 24.89
CA PHE A 5 -10.97 41.78 24.96
C PHE A 5 -9.51 41.80 24.47
N GLY A 6 -8.57 41.55 25.39
CA GLY A 6 -7.17 41.33 25.06
C GLY A 6 -6.95 39.90 24.58
N GLN A 7 -6.50 39.74 23.33
CA GLN A 7 -5.95 38.47 22.83
C GLN A 7 -4.54 38.29 23.38
N VAL A 8 -4.34 37.29 24.23
CA VAL A 8 -3.03 36.76 24.59
C VAL A 8 -2.75 35.58 23.65
N TRP A 9 -1.87 35.80 22.67
CA TRP A 9 -1.32 34.75 21.83
C TRP A 9 -0.28 33.96 22.64
N LEU A 10 -0.63 32.75 23.06
CA LEU A 10 0.28 31.81 23.69
C LEU A 10 0.97 31.02 22.57
N VAL A 11 2.15 31.49 22.17
CA VAL A 11 3.03 30.77 21.24
C VAL A 11 3.65 29.60 22.00
N PHE A 12 3.08 28.41 21.81
CA PHE A 12 3.63 27.15 22.31
C PHE A 12 4.81 26.77 21.40
N ILE A 13 6.02 27.17 21.79
CA ILE A 13 7.26 26.70 21.17
C ILE A 13 7.45 25.24 21.59
N CYS A 14 7.05 24.31 20.73
CA CYS A 14 7.44 22.91 20.82
C CYS A 14 8.94 22.78 20.57
N CYS A 15 9.75 23.01 21.60
CA CYS A 15 11.12 22.50 21.65
C CYS A 15 11.03 20.98 21.73
N VAL A 16 11.15 20.31 20.58
CA VAL A 16 11.47 18.90 20.49
C VAL A 16 12.88 18.75 21.07
N LEU A 17 12.96 18.49 22.38
CA LEU A 17 14.19 18.08 23.03
C LEU A 17 14.54 16.71 22.50
N SER A 18 15.32 16.67 21.42
CA SER A 18 16.04 15.48 20.99
C SER A 18 16.92 15.03 22.16
N ALA A 19 16.51 13.96 22.84
CA ALA A 19 17.30 13.31 23.86
C ALA A 19 18.58 12.78 23.22
N GLN A 20 19.69 13.52 23.38
CA GLN A 20 21.01 13.08 22.93
C GLN A 20 21.63 12.26 24.06
N ALA A 21 21.87 10.96 23.85
CA ALA A 21 22.68 10.21 24.80
C ALA A 21 24.12 10.70 24.72
N GLN A 22 24.67 11.02 25.89
CA GLN A 22 26.07 11.40 26.04
C GLN A 22 26.79 10.25 26.72
N VAL A 23 27.83 9.72 26.09
CA VAL A 23 28.73 8.77 26.73
C VAL A 23 30.01 9.51 27.07
N TYR A 24 30.39 9.44 28.34
CA TYR A 24 31.59 10.05 28.86
C TYR A 24 32.77 9.08 28.67
N THR A 25 33.80 9.53 27.96
CA THR A 25 35.01 8.74 27.72
C THR A 25 36.22 9.37 28.41
N TRP A 26 37.05 8.55 29.07
CA TRP A 26 38.32 9.00 29.65
C TRP A 26 39.38 7.91 29.53
N LYS A 27 40.65 8.30 29.57
CA LYS A 27 41.77 7.38 29.77
C LYS A 27 42.23 7.44 31.22
N ASP A 28 42.46 6.29 31.82
CA ASP A 28 43.09 6.22 33.15
C ASP A 28 44.61 6.43 33.07
N GLU A 29 45.27 6.40 34.23
CA GLU A 29 46.72 6.58 34.37
C GLU A 29 47.55 5.52 33.61
N ASN A 30 46.96 4.35 33.33
CA ASN A 30 47.57 3.28 32.56
C ASN A 30 47.25 3.37 31.05
N GLY A 31 46.55 4.43 30.62
CA GLY A 31 46.15 4.64 29.23
C GLY A 31 44.94 3.82 28.78
N LYS A 32 44.26 3.10 29.68
CA LYS A 32 43.06 2.31 29.37
C LYS A 32 41.86 3.23 29.21
N LEU A 33 41.11 3.03 28.12
CA LEU A 33 39.91 3.80 27.82
C LEU A 33 38.71 3.24 28.58
N HIS A 34 37.96 4.12 29.24
CA HIS A 34 36.74 3.80 29.99
C HIS A 34 35.54 4.59 29.43
N PHE A 35 34.34 4.05 29.64
CA PHE A 35 33.07 4.61 29.17
C PHE A 35 32.07 4.62 30.33
N SER A 36 31.28 5.70 30.47
CA SER A 36 30.15 5.75 31.40
C SER A 36 29.03 6.63 30.85
N ASP A 37 27.80 6.32 31.21
CA ASP A 37 26.59 7.13 31.08
C ASP A 37 26.61 8.41 31.94
N GLN A 38 27.47 8.48 32.96
CA GLN A 38 27.61 9.62 33.87
C GLN A 38 29.04 10.14 33.89
N ARG A 39 29.21 11.44 34.15
CA ARG A 39 30.54 12.04 34.32
C ARG A 39 31.14 11.63 35.67
N ARG A 40 31.89 10.53 35.70
CA ARG A 40 32.52 10.00 36.92
C ARG A 40 33.87 10.63 37.28
N VAL A 41 34.50 11.30 36.32
CA VAL A 41 35.80 11.95 36.47
C VAL A 41 35.84 13.25 35.67
N GLU A 42 36.54 14.26 36.18
CA GLU A 42 36.61 15.58 35.55
C GLU A 42 37.23 15.54 34.15
N THR A 43 38.18 14.63 33.93
CA THR A 43 38.85 14.43 32.64
C THR A 43 37.98 13.73 31.60
N ALA A 44 36.81 13.22 32.00
CA ALA A 44 35.91 12.56 31.07
C ALA A 44 35.32 13.57 30.08
N ARG A 45 35.51 13.28 28.80
CA ARG A 45 34.98 14.05 27.69
C ARG A 45 33.61 13.49 27.34
N ALA A 46 32.60 14.35 27.33
CA ALA A 46 31.30 14.00 26.78
C ALA A 46 31.47 13.78 25.27
N GLN A 47 31.26 12.56 24.84
CA GLN A 47 31.11 12.24 23.43
C GLN A 47 29.61 12.13 23.19
N VAL A 48 29.07 13.07 22.41
CA VAL A 48 27.72 12.91 21.87
C VAL A 48 27.82 11.72 20.91
N ILE A 49 27.28 10.58 21.34
CA ILE A 49 27.10 9.48 20.42
C ILE A 49 25.84 9.86 19.65
N ASP A 50 25.98 10.11 18.35
CA ASP A 50 24.84 10.07 17.46
C ASP A 50 24.43 8.61 17.38
N ILE A 51 23.64 8.20 18.37
CA ILE A 51 22.94 6.93 18.41
C ILE A 51 21.89 7.06 17.31
N GLY A 52 22.32 6.81 16.08
CA GLY A 52 21.59 7.17 14.87
C GLY A 52 20.12 6.83 14.99
N ALA A 53 19.27 7.85 14.97
CA ALA A 53 17.84 7.63 14.92
C ALA A 53 17.48 6.88 13.63
N MET A 54 16.36 6.15 13.64
CA MET A 54 15.79 5.59 12.44
C MET A 54 15.80 6.63 11.30
N PRO A 55 16.41 6.32 10.13
CA PRO A 55 16.59 7.30 9.09
C PRO A 55 15.22 7.78 8.60
N PRO A 56 15.08 9.08 8.32
CA PRO A 56 13.86 9.59 7.73
C PRO A 56 13.63 8.92 6.36
N PRO A 57 12.37 8.82 5.93
CA PRO A 57 12.09 8.40 4.56
C PRO A 57 12.75 9.37 3.57
N PRO A 58 13.15 8.91 2.36
CA PRO A 58 13.58 9.83 1.33
C PRO A 58 12.44 10.80 1.00
N MET A 59 12.78 12.08 0.81
CA MET A 59 11.80 13.06 0.36
C MET A 59 11.50 12.83 -1.11
N LEU A 60 10.25 12.50 -1.42
CA LEU A 60 9.75 12.39 -2.78
C LEU A 60 8.69 13.45 -3.02
N ASP A 61 8.75 14.10 -4.18
CA ASP A 61 7.67 14.94 -4.64
C ASP A 61 6.43 14.06 -4.85
N THR A 62 5.38 14.32 -4.07
CA THR A 62 4.08 13.68 -4.26
C THR A 62 3.43 14.26 -5.50
N ALA A 63 3.52 13.53 -6.60
CA ALA A 63 2.83 13.89 -7.83
C ALA A 63 1.40 13.33 -7.79
N THR A 64 0.41 14.22 -7.73
CA THR A 64 -0.99 13.86 -7.98
C THR A 64 -1.22 13.84 -9.50
N PRO A 65 -1.48 12.68 -10.13
CA PRO A 65 -1.69 12.63 -11.56
C PRO A 65 -2.92 13.46 -11.91
N SER A 66 -2.79 14.31 -12.92
CA SER A 66 -3.94 15.01 -13.47
C SER A 66 -4.85 14.03 -14.19
N ARG A 67 -6.16 14.32 -14.16
CA ARG A 67 -7.13 13.56 -14.96
C ARG A 67 -6.72 13.51 -16.41
N TYR A 68 -7.11 12.40 -16.99
CA TYR A 68 -6.84 12.05 -18.35
C TYR A 68 -7.92 12.60 -19.27
N SER A 69 -7.57 13.61 -20.07
CA SER A 69 -8.50 14.26 -21.01
C SER A 69 -8.62 13.54 -22.35
N GLU A 70 -7.61 12.74 -22.71
CA GLU A 70 -7.50 12.08 -24.02
C GLU A 70 -7.75 10.57 -23.93
N PRO A 71 -8.26 9.94 -25.02
CA PRO A 71 -8.39 8.49 -25.13
C PRO A 71 -7.04 7.78 -24.97
N ARG A 72 -7.08 6.55 -24.47
CA ARG A 72 -5.88 5.77 -24.13
C ARG A 72 -5.93 4.37 -24.69
N HIS A 73 -4.74 3.81 -24.86
CA HIS A 73 -4.60 2.37 -24.97
C HIS A 73 -5.13 1.69 -23.71
N ALA A 74 -5.86 0.60 -23.91
CA ALA A 74 -6.14 -0.33 -22.84
C ALA A 74 -4.85 -1.01 -22.40
N LEU A 75 -4.65 -1.18 -21.08
CA LEU A 75 -3.46 -1.80 -20.53
C LEU A 75 -3.75 -3.23 -20.11
N VAL A 76 -2.89 -4.15 -20.52
CA VAL A 76 -2.86 -5.52 -20.03
C VAL A 76 -1.70 -5.64 -19.05
N LEU A 77 -2.00 -5.86 -17.78
CA LEU A 77 -0.99 -6.12 -16.76
C LEU A 77 -0.49 -7.55 -16.88
N GLU A 78 0.74 -7.73 -17.35
CA GLU A 78 1.33 -9.06 -17.55
C GLU A 78 1.85 -9.63 -16.23
N GLN A 79 2.86 -8.97 -15.66
CA GLN A 79 3.59 -9.44 -14.49
C GLN A 79 3.87 -8.29 -13.55
N PHE A 80 3.85 -8.57 -12.24
CA PHE A 80 4.44 -7.67 -11.24
C PHE A 80 5.13 -8.47 -10.15
N TYR A 81 6.46 -8.42 -10.14
CA TYR A 81 7.30 -9.30 -9.32
C TYR A 81 8.44 -8.54 -8.64
N TYR A 82 9.14 -9.22 -7.72
CA TYR A 82 10.38 -8.71 -7.12
C TYR A 82 11.56 -9.13 -8.00
N ALA A 83 12.37 -8.18 -8.47
CA ALA A 83 13.54 -8.48 -9.28
C ALA A 83 14.57 -9.30 -8.48
N ASP A 84 15.42 -10.07 -9.19
CA ASP A 84 16.47 -10.89 -8.56
C ASP A 84 17.40 -10.06 -7.68
N ASP A 85 17.68 -8.82 -8.09
CA ASP A 85 18.49 -7.86 -7.35
C ASP A 85 17.91 -7.50 -5.97
N VAL A 86 16.59 -7.58 -5.78
CA VAL A 86 15.96 -7.40 -4.45
C VAL A 86 16.19 -8.62 -3.56
N SER A 87 16.35 -9.79 -4.16
CA SER A 87 16.57 -11.05 -3.45
C SER A 87 18.05 -11.34 -3.14
N ASP A 88 18.96 -10.40 -3.41
CA ASP A 88 20.38 -10.53 -3.08
C ASP A 88 20.58 -10.58 -1.55
N ASP A 89 21.16 -11.68 -1.06
CA ASP A 89 21.39 -11.92 0.36
C ASP A 89 22.35 -10.89 1.00
N ASN A 90 23.16 -10.20 0.19
CA ASN A 90 24.07 -9.17 0.66
C ASN A 90 23.38 -7.82 0.91
N LYS A 91 22.18 -7.61 0.36
CA LYS A 91 21.44 -6.35 0.53
C LYS A 91 20.69 -6.33 1.86
N ARG A 92 20.97 -5.28 2.64
CA ARG A 92 20.28 -4.98 3.91
C ARG A 92 19.05 -4.11 3.65
N LEU A 93 17.98 -4.75 3.21
CA LEU A 93 16.76 -4.05 2.78
C LEU A 93 15.86 -3.64 3.97
N ILE A 94 15.96 -4.33 5.10
CA ILE A 94 15.03 -4.14 6.22
C ILE A 94 15.81 -3.78 7.46
N GLY A 95 15.59 -2.59 8.02
CA GLY A 95 16.08 -2.17 9.33
C GLY A 95 14.97 -2.23 10.37
N LEU A 96 15.09 -3.15 11.33
CA LEU A 96 14.16 -3.28 12.45
C LEU A 96 14.77 -2.65 13.70
N TYR A 97 14.17 -1.56 14.17
CA TYR A 97 14.60 -0.81 15.36
C TYR A 97 13.72 -1.24 16.53
N VAL A 98 14.28 -1.93 17.51
CA VAL A 98 13.52 -2.45 18.66
C VAL A 98 14.00 -1.78 19.95
N GLY A 99 13.05 -1.42 20.82
CA GLY A 99 13.30 -0.74 22.08
C GLY A 99 12.97 0.76 22.04
N GLY A 100 12.87 1.36 23.22
CA GLY A 100 12.24 2.68 23.46
C GLY A 100 12.68 3.83 22.55
N ASP A 101 13.90 3.79 22.03
CA ASP A 101 14.52 4.95 21.38
C ASP A 101 14.65 4.85 19.84
N CYS A 102 14.30 3.71 19.22
CA CYS A 102 14.41 3.52 17.75
C CYS A 102 15.82 3.78 17.16
N VAL A 103 16.87 3.40 17.89
CA VAL A 103 18.27 3.81 17.62
C VAL A 103 19.14 2.73 16.95
N SER A 104 18.91 1.45 17.27
CA SER A 104 19.80 0.38 16.86
C SER A 104 19.06 -0.60 15.95
N PRO A 105 19.28 -0.55 14.62
CA PRO A 105 18.63 -1.48 13.72
C PRO A 105 19.28 -2.85 13.78
N THR A 106 18.45 -3.88 13.80
CA THR A 106 18.82 -5.20 13.30
C THR A 106 18.42 -5.28 11.84
N PHE A 107 19.37 -5.65 10.99
CA PHE A 107 19.13 -5.74 9.56
C PHE A 107 18.72 -7.16 9.16
N ALA A 108 17.74 -7.24 8.27
CA ALA A 108 17.37 -8.46 7.58
C ALA A 108 17.43 -8.25 6.06
N ASN A 109 17.72 -9.33 5.34
CA ASN A 109 17.64 -9.36 3.88
C ASN A 109 16.24 -9.81 3.41
N PHE A 110 15.99 -9.71 2.11
CA PHE A 110 14.70 -10.06 1.52
C PHE A 110 14.33 -11.53 1.72
N ASN A 111 15.28 -12.45 1.55
CA ASN A 111 15.04 -13.88 1.69
C ASN A 111 14.65 -14.28 3.11
N GLN A 112 15.28 -13.67 4.11
CA GLN A 112 14.89 -13.83 5.51
C GLN A 112 13.46 -13.36 5.73
N LEU A 113 13.06 -12.22 5.17
CA LEU A 113 11.67 -11.76 5.26
C LEU A 113 10.71 -12.74 4.56
N ARG A 114 11.08 -13.24 3.38
CA ARG A 114 10.26 -14.19 2.61
C ARG A 114 10.04 -15.51 3.32
N VAL A 115 11.09 -16.05 3.96
CA VAL A 115 11.01 -17.32 4.70
C VAL A 115 10.23 -17.16 5.99
N HIS A 116 10.42 -16.05 6.70
CA HIS A 116 9.86 -15.88 8.03
C HIS A 116 8.49 -15.14 8.05
N PHE A 117 8.16 -14.38 7.00
CA PHE A 117 6.93 -13.57 6.85
C PHE A 117 6.38 -13.60 5.40
N PRO A 118 6.04 -14.78 4.88
CA PRO A 118 5.47 -14.89 3.54
C PRO A 118 4.16 -14.09 3.37
N GLU A 119 3.45 -13.78 4.46
CA GLU A 119 2.21 -13.01 4.45
C GLU A 119 2.42 -11.49 4.22
N VAL A 120 3.60 -10.99 4.54
CA VAL A 120 3.98 -9.58 4.35
C VAL A 120 4.34 -9.32 2.90
N LEU A 121 5.09 -10.26 2.31
CA LEU A 121 5.49 -10.20 0.91
C LEU A 121 4.34 -10.67 0.03
N LYS A 122 3.89 -9.80 -0.86
CA LYS A 122 2.80 -10.11 -1.78
C LYS A 122 3.30 -11.10 -2.82
N THR A 123 2.53 -12.15 -3.10
CA THR A 123 2.80 -13.00 -4.27
C THR A 123 2.68 -12.17 -5.56
N GLU A 124 3.26 -12.65 -6.66
CA GLU A 124 3.14 -11.98 -7.96
C GLU A 124 1.67 -11.71 -8.34
N LYS A 125 0.77 -12.67 -8.10
CA LYS A 125 -0.67 -12.50 -8.32
C LYS A 125 -1.24 -11.35 -7.47
N MET A 126 -0.85 -11.26 -6.20
CA MET A 126 -1.32 -10.20 -5.29
C MET A 126 -0.73 -8.83 -5.66
N LEU A 127 0.54 -8.79 -6.06
CA LEU A 127 1.20 -7.59 -6.57
C LEU A 127 0.46 -7.08 -7.81
N GLN A 128 0.23 -7.94 -8.80
CA GLN A 128 -0.53 -7.61 -10.00
C GLN A 128 -1.93 -7.07 -9.65
N THR A 129 -2.65 -7.71 -8.73
CA THR A 129 -3.93 -7.21 -8.21
C THR A 129 -3.79 -5.82 -7.58
N LEU A 130 -2.71 -5.56 -6.85
CA LEU A 130 -2.47 -4.28 -6.19
C LEU A 130 -2.21 -3.16 -7.21
N ILE A 131 -1.35 -3.38 -8.21
CA ILE A 131 -1.14 -2.39 -9.28
C ILE A 131 -2.42 -2.16 -10.06
N PHE A 132 -3.16 -3.21 -10.38
CA PHE A 132 -4.46 -3.10 -11.05
C PHE A 132 -5.39 -2.14 -10.32
N ARG A 133 -5.56 -2.34 -9.01
CA ARG A 133 -6.37 -1.46 -8.15
C ARG A 133 -5.80 -0.04 -8.12
N SER A 134 -4.49 0.09 -7.96
CA SER A 134 -3.81 1.39 -7.87
C SER A 134 -4.01 2.21 -9.15
N LEU A 135 -3.84 1.61 -10.32
CA LEU A 135 -4.04 2.29 -11.60
C LEU A 135 -5.49 2.71 -11.81
N ASN A 136 -6.45 1.85 -11.45
CA ASN A 136 -7.88 2.18 -11.52
C ASN A 136 -8.27 3.30 -10.53
N GLN A 137 -7.79 3.24 -9.28
CA GLN A 137 -8.00 4.31 -8.29
C GLN A 137 -7.45 5.66 -8.76
N LEU A 138 -6.35 5.63 -9.51
CA LEU A 138 -5.75 6.79 -10.17
C LEU A 138 -6.42 7.14 -11.51
N GLN A 139 -7.62 6.61 -11.79
CA GLN A 139 -8.49 6.93 -12.93
C GLN A 139 -7.92 6.51 -14.29
N TYR A 140 -7.23 5.36 -14.32
CA TYR A 140 -6.94 4.68 -15.58
C TYR A 140 -8.08 3.70 -15.89
N ASP A 141 -9.06 4.11 -16.68
CA ASP A 141 -10.37 3.42 -16.76
C ASP A 141 -10.38 2.13 -17.62
N ASN A 142 -9.25 1.70 -18.19
CA ASN A 142 -9.15 0.54 -19.09
C ASN A 142 -7.91 -0.32 -18.80
N VAL A 143 -7.86 -0.92 -17.61
CA VAL A 143 -6.81 -1.89 -17.24
C VAL A 143 -7.41 -3.30 -17.22
N TYR A 144 -6.62 -4.29 -17.61
CA TYR A 144 -6.94 -5.71 -17.62
C TYR A 144 -5.81 -6.51 -16.98
N ARG A 145 -6.10 -7.70 -16.46
CA ARG A 145 -5.08 -8.62 -15.92
C ARG A 145 -4.81 -9.73 -16.92
N ALA A 146 -3.53 -10.04 -17.18
CA ALA A 146 -3.16 -11.16 -18.04
C ALA A 146 -3.75 -12.49 -17.53
N GLY A 147 -4.19 -13.34 -18.46
CA GLY A 147 -4.82 -14.63 -18.17
C GLY A 147 -6.30 -14.59 -17.80
N HIS A 148 -6.90 -13.39 -17.69
CA HIS A 148 -8.29 -13.23 -17.24
C HIS A 148 -9.24 -12.68 -18.32
N TYR A 149 -8.81 -12.41 -19.54
CA TYR A 149 -9.69 -11.87 -20.61
C TYR A 149 -9.59 -12.66 -21.91
N ALA A 150 -10.70 -12.74 -22.65
CA ALA A 150 -10.74 -13.30 -23.99
C ALA A 150 -10.30 -12.23 -25.00
N LEU A 151 -9.02 -12.29 -25.41
CA LEU A 151 -8.36 -11.38 -26.37
C LEU A 151 -9.14 -11.10 -27.66
N ASP A 152 -10.08 -11.97 -28.04
CA ASP A 152 -10.80 -11.89 -29.31
C ASP A 152 -11.84 -10.76 -29.36
N SER A 153 -12.27 -10.23 -28.21
CA SER A 153 -13.25 -9.14 -28.12
C SER A 153 -12.62 -7.74 -28.19
N ILE A 154 -11.30 -7.64 -28.00
CA ILE A 154 -10.58 -6.37 -27.93
C ILE A 154 -9.75 -6.17 -29.20
N ASN A 155 -9.84 -4.98 -29.80
CA ASN A 155 -8.94 -4.62 -30.89
C ASN A 155 -7.49 -4.64 -30.37
N LYS A 156 -6.72 -5.64 -30.80
CA LYS A 156 -5.32 -5.82 -30.38
C LYS A 156 -4.45 -4.59 -30.67
N ALA A 157 -4.79 -3.79 -31.69
CA ALA A 157 -4.07 -2.55 -31.99
C ALA A 157 -4.32 -1.42 -30.95
N ALA A 158 -5.35 -1.55 -30.12
CA ALA A 158 -5.66 -0.62 -29.04
C ALA A 158 -5.12 -1.08 -27.67
N LEU A 159 -4.47 -2.25 -27.60
CA LEU A 159 -3.87 -2.80 -26.38
C LEU A 159 -2.40 -2.39 -26.25
N LYS A 160 -1.97 -2.19 -25.01
CA LYS A 160 -0.55 -2.20 -24.61
C LYS A 160 -0.36 -3.11 -23.43
N HIS A 161 0.82 -3.69 -23.32
CA HIS A 161 1.17 -4.62 -22.27
C HIS A 161 2.07 -3.92 -21.27
N LEU A 162 1.71 -3.97 -19.99
CA LEU A 162 2.47 -3.36 -18.91
C LEU A 162 2.96 -4.47 -17.98
N SER A 163 4.27 -4.55 -17.81
CA SER A 163 4.90 -5.30 -16.74
C SER A 163 5.58 -4.36 -15.77
N ALA A 164 5.71 -4.80 -14.53
CA ALA A 164 6.45 -4.06 -13.51
C ALA A 164 7.38 -5.01 -12.74
N SER A 165 8.47 -4.48 -12.22
CA SER A 165 9.34 -5.18 -11.29
C SER A 165 9.81 -4.25 -10.19
N ILE A 166 9.81 -4.74 -8.95
CA ILE A 166 10.39 -4.02 -7.82
C ILE A 166 11.90 -4.22 -7.92
N THR A 167 12.64 -3.15 -8.21
CA THR A 167 14.10 -3.18 -8.41
C THR A 167 14.87 -2.90 -7.12
N ASP A 168 14.25 -2.15 -6.20
CA ASP A 168 14.79 -1.90 -4.88
C ASP A 168 13.67 -1.72 -3.83
N LEU A 169 13.98 -2.04 -2.58
CA LEU A 169 13.03 -2.03 -1.46
C LEU A 169 13.78 -1.70 -0.18
N LYS A 170 13.33 -0.67 0.54
CA LYS A 170 13.86 -0.32 1.86
C LYS A 170 12.75 -0.17 2.87
N ILE A 171 12.84 -0.94 3.96
CA ILE A 171 11.87 -0.90 5.06
C ILE A 171 12.62 -0.52 6.33
N ASN A 172 12.17 0.53 7.01
CA ASN A 172 12.62 0.86 8.36
C ASN A 172 11.41 0.86 9.29
N ALA A 173 11.43 0.01 10.30
CA ALA A 173 10.31 -0.15 11.23
C ALA A 173 10.82 -0.01 12.66
N CYS A 174 10.17 0.84 13.46
CA CYS A 174 10.44 0.96 14.88
C CYS A 174 9.32 0.39 15.73
N TRP A 175 9.71 -0.41 16.73
CA TRP A 175 8.84 -0.91 17.77
C TRP A 175 9.44 -0.67 19.16
N SER A 176 8.91 0.35 19.84
CA SER A 176 9.38 0.89 21.12
C SER A 176 8.81 0.17 22.34
N GLN A 177 7.67 -0.52 22.20
CA GLN A 177 6.93 -1.09 23.33
C GLN A 177 7.56 -2.36 23.94
N HIS A 178 8.63 -2.91 23.36
CA HIS A 178 9.28 -4.14 23.84
C HIS A 178 10.76 -3.92 24.15
N SER A 179 11.08 -3.59 25.41
CA SER A 179 12.43 -3.34 25.90
C SER A 179 13.29 -4.60 26.11
N HIS A 180 12.70 -5.79 26.07
CA HIS A 180 13.38 -7.06 26.32
C HIS A 180 13.17 -8.02 25.15
N PHE A 181 14.00 -7.85 24.12
CA PHE A 181 13.86 -8.62 22.91
C PHE A 181 15.13 -9.45 22.64
N ASN A 182 14.97 -10.77 22.46
CA ASN A 182 16.07 -11.67 22.12
C ASN A 182 16.29 -11.63 20.60
N GLY A 183 17.53 -11.46 20.13
CA GLY A 183 17.85 -11.21 18.71
C GLY A 183 17.31 -12.28 17.74
N ASN A 184 17.11 -13.52 18.18
CA ASN A 184 16.53 -14.58 17.37
C ASN A 184 15.03 -14.44 17.11
N ASP A 185 14.31 -13.69 17.97
CA ASP A 185 12.89 -13.46 17.80
C ASP A 185 12.62 -12.22 16.91
N ILE A 186 13.64 -11.46 16.49
CA ILE A 186 13.44 -10.08 15.99
C ILE A 186 12.64 -10.06 14.70
N LEU A 187 12.72 -11.16 13.98
CA LEU A 187 11.90 -11.43 12.83
C LEU A 187 10.42 -11.53 13.28
N LYS A 188 10.08 -12.19 14.39
CA LYS A 188 8.69 -12.23 14.90
C LYS A 188 8.09 -10.84 15.17
N VAL A 189 8.92 -9.81 15.41
CA VAL A 189 8.49 -8.40 15.51
C VAL A 189 7.89 -7.87 14.21
N ALA A 190 8.27 -8.42 13.05
CA ALA A 190 7.64 -8.07 11.78
C ALA A 190 6.13 -8.43 11.73
N LYS A 191 5.67 -9.32 12.61
CA LYS A 191 4.23 -9.64 12.82
C LYS A 191 3.54 -8.71 13.82
N ALA A 192 4.27 -7.76 14.43
CA ALA A 192 3.68 -6.79 15.33
C ALA A 192 2.50 -6.12 14.62
N GLU A 193 1.37 -6.07 15.31
CA GLU A 193 0.16 -5.53 14.71
C GLU A 193 0.30 -4.04 14.42
N ASN A 194 1.17 -3.33 15.16
CA ASN A 194 1.42 -1.90 15.03
C ASN A 194 2.89 -1.54 15.33
N PHE A 195 3.50 -0.76 14.44
CA PHE A 195 4.80 -0.10 14.65
C PHE A 195 4.60 1.35 15.13
N ASP A 196 5.52 1.86 15.94
CA ASP A 196 5.50 3.28 16.36
C ASP A 196 5.93 4.20 15.23
N LEU A 197 6.88 3.73 14.40
CA LEU A 197 7.36 4.42 13.21
C LEU A 197 7.54 3.39 12.12
N LEU A 198 7.06 3.68 10.92
CA LEU A 198 7.25 2.79 9.78
C LEU A 198 7.44 3.60 8.51
N ASN A 199 8.57 3.35 7.85
CA ASN A 199 8.97 3.94 6.58
C ASN A 199 9.22 2.82 5.58
N VAL A 200 8.50 2.84 4.48
CA VAL A 200 8.72 1.96 3.33
C VAL A 200 9.05 2.82 2.13
N TRP A 201 10.15 2.49 1.45
CA TRP A 201 10.52 3.03 0.16
C TRP A 201 10.64 1.89 -0.85
N VAL A 202 10.12 2.10 -2.06
CA VAL A 202 10.16 1.14 -3.15
C VAL A 202 10.61 1.84 -4.42
N GLU A 203 11.40 1.14 -5.22
CA GLU A 203 11.68 1.51 -6.60
C GLU A 203 11.06 0.47 -7.52
N VAL A 204 10.32 0.96 -8.52
CA VAL A 204 9.59 0.12 -9.47
C VAL A 204 10.03 0.48 -10.88
N SER A 205 10.50 -0.52 -11.62
CA SER A 205 10.72 -0.46 -13.06
C SER A 205 9.44 -0.92 -13.76
N TRP A 206 9.03 -0.18 -14.77
CA TRP A 206 7.82 -0.42 -15.56
C TRP A 206 8.24 -0.58 -17.01
N THR A 207 7.73 -1.62 -17.67
CA THR A 207 7.97 -1.85 -19.09
C THR A 207 6.63 -1.84 -19.81
N LEU A 208 6.46 -0.88 -20.72
CA LEU A 208 5.28 -0.76 -21.56
C LEU A 208 5.62 -1.25 -22.98
N ARG A 209 4.99 -2.34 -23.40
CA ARG A 209 5.14 -2.93 -24.74
C ARG A 209 3.94 -2.61 -25.61
N ALA A 210 4.20 -2.42 -26.91
CA ALA A 210 3.16 -2.16 -27.90
C ALA A 210 2.28 -3.39 -28.19
N SER A 211 2.82 -4.61 -28.08
CA SER A 211 2.08 -5.85 -28.27
C SER A 211 2.75 -7.01 -27.51
N ALA A 212 2.01 -8.09 -27.24
CA ALA A 212 2.55 -9.33 -26.67
C ALA A 212 3.60 -10.01 -27.58
N GLU A 213 3.50 -9.81 -28.90
CA GLU A 213 4.35 -10.45 -29.91
C GLU A 213 5.63 -9.66 -30.20
N GLY A 214 5.79 -8.47 -29.59
CA GLY A 214 6.97 -7.63 -29.69
C GLY A 214 6.68 -6.17 -30.04
N GLY A 215 7.72 -5.33 -29.91
CA GLY A 215 7.67 -3.89 -30.14
C GLY A 215 8.87 -3.20 -29.49
N GLN A 216 8.96 -1.88 -29.62
CA GLN A 216 9.88 -1.12 -28.79
C GLN A 216 9.29 -0.99 -27.39
N ASP A 217 10.02 -1.54 -26.42
CA ASP A 217 9.69 -1.43 -25.01
C ASP A 217 10.02 0.00 -24.54
N LYS A 218 9.06 0.65 -23.88
CA LYS A 218 9.31 1.89 -23.14
C LYS A 218 9.47 1.55 -21.67
N GLU A 219 10.61 1.93 -21.12
CA GLU A 219 10.94 1.71 -19.71
C GLU A 219 10.75 2.98 -18.90
N PHE A 220 10.18 2.83 -17.70
CA PHE A 220 10.03 3.89 -16.73
C PHE A 220 10.53 3.40 -15.38
N VAL A 221 11.17 4.28 -14.62
CA VAL A 221 11.53 4.00 -13.22
C VAL A 221 10.85 5.05 -12.36
N THR A 222 10.18 4.61 -11.30
CA THR A 222 9.47 5.47 -10.35
C THR A 222 9.73 5.02 -8.93
N GLN A 223 9.51 5.91 -7.98
CA GLN A 223 9.72 5.61 -6.57
C GLN A 223 8.44 5.86 -5.76
N GLY A 224 8.29 5.12 -4.68
CA GLY A 224 7.18 5.25 -3.75
C GLY A 224 7.67 5.26 -2.31
N VAL A 225 7.08 6.11 -1.48
CA VAL A 225 7.39 6.29 -0.06
C VAL A 225 6.12 6.34 0.75
N ALA A 226 5.98 5.43 1.70
CA ALA A 226 4.98 5.56 2.74
C ALA A 226 5.70 5.70 4.08
N ALA A 227 5.49 6.84 4.73
CA ALA A 227 6.09 7.16 6.00
C ALA A 227 5.02 7.64 6.96
N THR A 228 4.98 7.04 8.13
CA THR A 228 3.88 7.28 9.05
C THR A 228 4.41 7.37 10.47
N ARG A 229 4.15 8.54 11.06
CA ARG A 229 4.55 8.90 12.43
C ARG A 229 3.36 9.02 13.40
N LEU A 230 2.12 8.94 12.89
CA LEU A 230 0.94 9.46 13.60
C LEU A 230 -0.33 8.58 13.49
N ASP A 231 -0.32 7.48 12.73
CA ASP A 231 -1.49 6.59 12.65
C ASP A 231 -1.38 5.43 13.64
N ARG A 232 -2.51 5.03 14.24
CA ARG A 232 -2.56 3.95 15.25
C ARG A 232 -2.54 2.54 14.65
N ASP A 233 -2.75 2.40 13.34
CA ASP A 233 -2.87 1.11 12.64
C ASP A 233 -1.75 0.90 11.59
N LEU A 234 -0.49 1.10 12.00
CA LEU A 234 0.66 0.99 11.11
C LEU A 234 1.15 -0.44 10.95
N THR A 235 0.59 -1.09 9.93
CA THR A 235 1.05 -2.39 9.47
C THR A 235 2.03 -2.27 8.31
N LEU A 236 2.99 -3.19 8.24
CA LEU A 236 3.92 -3.31 7.12
C LEU A 236 3.20 -3.49 5.78
N ASN A 237 2.11 -4.27 5.79
CA ASN A 237 1.26 -4.50 4.63
C ASN A 237 0.66 -3.20 4.07
N SER A 238 -0.06 -2.43 4.90
CA SER A 238 -0.70 -1.18 4.45
C SER A 238 0.31 -0.15 3.98
N THR A 239 1.50 -0.10 4.60
CA THR A 239 2.54 0.86 4.26
C THR A 239 3.23 0.49 2.94
N LEU A 240 3.52 -0.79 2.70
CA LEU A 240 3.97 -1.28 1.39
C LEU A 240 2.97 -0.93 0.28
N GLN A 241 1.68 -1.16 0.53
CA GLN A 241 0.64 -0.82 -0.43
C GLN A 241 0.58 0.67 -0.75
N LYS A 242 0.63 1.54 0.27
CA LYS A 242 0.72 3.00 0.07
C LYS A 242 1.94 3.39 -0.76
N ALA A 243 3.09 2.76 -0.52
CA ALA A 243 4.31 3.02 -1.29
C ALA A 243 4.14 2.60 -2.76
N PHE A 244 3.55 1.42 -3.03
CA PHE A 244 3.26 0.99 -4.41
C PHE A 244 2.25 1.90 -5.13
N VAL A 245 1.20 2.35 -4.44
CA VAL A 245 0.22 3.31 -4.98
C VAL A 245 0.93 4.61 -5.34
N GLN A 246 1.85 5.11 -4.50
CA GLN A 246 2.59 6.32 -4.82
C GLN A 246 3.53 6.13 -6.02
N ALA A 247 4.21 4.98 -6.14
CA ALA A 247 5.03 4.68 -7.32
C ALA A 247 4.18 4.69 -8.61
N ALA A 248 2.99 4.08 -8.58
CA ALA A 248 2.05 4.13 -9.70
C ALA A 248 1.55 5.57 -9.97
N SER A 249 1.33 6.37 -8.92
CA SER A 249 0.96 7.78 -9.01
C SER A 249 2.03 8.60 -9.72
N GLN A 250 3.30 8.38 -9.37
CA GLN A 250 4.44 8.99 -10.04
C GLN A 250 4.47 8.60 -11.52
N LEU A 251 4.28 7.32 -11.86
CA LEU A 251 4.22 6.87 -13.25
C LEU A 251 3.19 7.67 -14.06
N GLN A 252 1.97 7.75 -13.55
CA GLN A 252 0.86 8.45 -14.23
C GLN A 252 1.04 9.98 -14.30
N ALA A 253 1.87 10.55 -13.44
CA ALA A 253 2.18 11.96 -13.47
C ALA A 253 3.24 12.33 -14.52
N ARG A 254 4.03 11.36 -15.02
CA ARG A 254 5.07 11.63 -16.01
C ARG A 254 4.49 11.95 -17.39
N SER A 255 5.07 12.93 -18.07
CA SER A 255 4.66 13.34 -19.42
C SER A 255 4.98 12.30 -20.49
N ASP A 256 6.13 11.63 -20.39
CA ASP A 256 6.55 10.56 -21.31
C ASP A 256 5.64 9.32 -21.21
N TRP A 257 5.17 8.98 -20.00
CA TRP A 257 4.14 7.96 -19.79
C TRP A 257 2.83 8.35 -20.47
N ARG A 258 2.37 9.59 -20.26
CA ARG A 258 1.11 10.09 -20.84
C ARG A 258 1.10 10.01 -22.36
N GLU A 259 2.19 10.44 -22.98
CA GLU A 259 2.39 10.31 -24.43
C GLU A 259 2.45 8.84 -24.86
N ALA A 260 3.12 7.99 -24.07
CA ALA A 260 3.23 6.57 -24.38
C ALA A 260 1.89 5.83 -24.30
N VAL A 261 0.93 6.25 -23.48
CA VAL A 261 -0.39 5.60 -23.37
C VAL A 261 -1.50 6.29 -24.16
N ALA A 262 -1.24 7.46 -24.74
CA ALA A 262 -2.20 8.17 -25.58
C ALA A 262 -2.55 7.34 -26.81
N LEU A 263 -3.85 7.27 -27.12
CA LEU A 263 -4.35 6.56 -28.30
C LEU A 263 -4.20 7.48 -29.54
N PRO A 264 -3.71 6.98 -30.69
CA PRO A 264 -3.61 7.80 -31.89
C PRO A 264 -4.97 8.33 -32.36
N GLU A 265 -4.98 9.54 -32.94
CA GLU A 265 -6.18 10.09 -33.57
C GLU A 265 -6.73 9.11 -34.64
N GLY A 266 -8.05 8.86 -34.61
CA GLY A 266 -8.73 7.97 -35.56
C GLY A 266 -8.81 6.50 -35.13
N VAL A 267 -8.10 6.07 -34.08
CA VAL A 267 -8.37 4.79 -33.42
C VAL A 267 -9.50 5.02 -32.43
N SER A 268 -10.69 4.46 -32.71
CA SER A 268 -11.75 4.47 -31.71
C SER A 268 -11.31 3.58 -30.54
N GLY A 269 -11.32 4.15 -29.33
CA GLY A 269 -11.13 3.37 -28.11
C GLY A 269 -12.19 2.27 -27.98
N LEU A 270 -12.01 1.38 -27.01
CA LEU A 270 -13.03 0.40 -26.64
C LEU A 270 -14.34 1.13 -26.35
N ASN A 271 -15.33 0.96 -27.23
CA ASN A 271 -16.68 1.44 -26.97
C ASN A 271 -17.21 0.62 -25.80
N ALA A 272 -17.54 1.30 -24.71
CA ALA A 272 -18.35 0.69 -23.66
C ALA A 272 -19.63 0.16 -24.34
N PRO A 273 -20.04 -1.10 -24.11
CA PRO A 273 -21.15 -1.68 -24.86
C PRO A 273 -22.40 -0.83 -24.64
N SER A 274 -22.88 -0.21 -25.72
CA SER A 274 -24.06 0.66 -25.73
C SER A 274 -25.38 -0.12 -25.64
N ASN A 275 -25.31 -1.42 -25.38
CA ASN A 275 -26.46 -2.31 -25.31
C ASN A 275 -27.12 -2.17 -23.94
N GLN A 276 -28.11 -1.26 -23.82
CA GLN A 276 -28.83 -1.00 -22.57
C GLN A 276 -29.31 -2.26 -21.83
N PRO A 277 -29.88 -3.30 -22.49
CA PRO A 277 -30.19 -4.57 -21.85
C PRO A 277 -29.03 -5.21 -21.08
N ALA A 278 -27.83 -5.24 -21.65
CA ALA A 278 -26.65 -5.82 -21.01
C ALA A 278 -26.23 -5.02 -19.77
N LEU A 279 -26.36 -3.70 -19.83
CA LEU A 279 -26.09 -2.80 -18.71
C LEU A 279 -27.05 -3.06 -17.53
N TYR A 280 -28.35 -3.25 -17.78
CA TYR A 280 -29.30 -3.58 -16.71
C TYR A 280 -29.01 -4.93 -16.06
N VAL A 281 -28.61 -5.93 -16.86
CA VAL A 281 -28.24 -7.26 -16.34
C VAL A 281 -26.95 -7.17 -15.50
N ALA A 282 -25.94 -6.44 -15.96
CA ALA A 282 -24.71 -6.20 -15.18
C ALA A 282 -25.03 -5.50 -13.85
N ARG A 283 -25.86 -4.44 -13.87
CA ARG A 283 -26.31 -3.73 -12.67
C ARG A 283 -27.08 -4.65 -11.70
N GLN A 284 -27.91 -5.54 -12.22
CA GLN A 284 -28.61 -6.54 -11.41
C GLN A 284 -27.64 -7.51 -10.74
N HIS A 285 -26.68 -8.07 -11.50
CA HIS A 285 -25.67 -8.95 -10.94
C HIS A 285 -24.81 -8.24 -9.90
N LEU A 286 -24.44 -6.98 -10.12
CA LEU A 286 -23.68 -6.21 -9.13
C LEU A 286 -24.49 -6.00 -7.86
N SER A 287 -25.78 -5.72 -7.99
CA SER A 287 -26.69 -5.63 -6.84
C SER A 287 -26.70 -6.94 -6.03
N GLN A 288 -26.69 -8.10 -6.70
CA GLN A 288 -26.62 -9.40 -6.03
C GLN A 288 -25.31 -9.57 -5.25
N VAL A 289 -24.17 -9.13 -5.81
CA VAL A 289 -22.88 -9.15 -5.12
C VAL A 289 -22.94 -8.25 -3.87
N LEU A 290 -23.43 -7.03 -3.99
CA LEU A 290 -23.54 -6.10 -2.86
C LEU A 290 -24.47 -6.62 -1.76
N VAL A 291 -25.56 -7.32 -2.12
CA VAL A 291 -26.44 -8.00 -1.17
C VAL A 291 -25.70 -9.15 -0.47
N ALA A 292 -24.90 -9.93 -1.20
CA ALA A 292 -24.09 -11.01 -0.62
C ALA A 292 -23.00 -10.47 0.34
N LEU A 293 -22.47 -9.27 0.09
CA LEU A 293 -21.51 -8.59 0.98
C LEU A 293 -22.15 -7.98 2.23
N ALA A 294 -23.46 -7.73 2.23
CA ALA A 294 -24.12 -7.00 3.31
C ALA A 294 -24.01 -7.64 4.70
N PRO A 295 -24.23 -8.97 4.88
CA PRO A 295 -24.05 -9.62 6.18
C PRO A 295 -22.62 -9.50 6.70
N TRP A 296 -21.63 -9.57 5.80
CA TRP A 296 -20.22 -9.47 6.16
C TRP A 296 -19.84 -8.07 6.64
N ARG A 297 -20.42 -7.01 6.05
CA ARG A 297 -20.23 -5.64 6.55
C ARG A 297 -20.71 -5.48 7.98
N VAL A 298 -21.86 -6.09 8.31
CA VAL A 298 -22.40 -6.07 9.68
C VAL A 298 -21.42 -6.77 10.62
N ARG A 299 -20.94 -7.97 10.25
CA ARG A 299 -19.97 -8.71 11.07
C ARG A 299 -18.64 -7.96 11.26
N VAL A 300 -18.11 -7.32 10.21
CA VAL A 300 -16.91 -6.46 10.32
C VAL A 300 -17.16 -5.32 11.30
N ALA A 301 -18.34 -4.69 11.23
CA ALA A 301 -18.69 -3.60 12.13
C ALA A 301 -18.85 -4.05 13.59
N GLU A 302 -19.52 -5.18 13.82
CA GLU A 302 -19.66 -5.79 15.14
C GLU A 302 -18.28 -6.14 15.71
N TYR A 303 -17.44 -6.82 14.92
CA TYR A 303 -16.08 -7.16 15.32
C TYR A 303 -15.29 -5.93 15.74
N TYR A 304 -15.35 -4.85 14.96
CA TYR A 304 -14.69 -3.59 15.31
C TYR A 304 -15.26 -2.98 16.60
N GLN A 305 -16.56 -3.04 16.82
CA GLN A 305 -17.18 -2.51 18.04
C GLN A 305 -16.77 -3.30 19.30
N PHE A 306 -16.61 -4.62 19.19
CA PHE A 306 -16.20 -5.47 20.31
C PHE A 306 -14.69 -5.44 20.58
N HIS A 307 -13.87 -5.41 19.53
CA HIS A 307 -12.42 -5.57 19.65
C HIS A 307 -11.64 -4.27 19.49
N GLY A 308 -12.26 -3.21 18.96
CA GLY A 308 -11.59 -1.95 18.64
C GLY A 308 -10.62 -2.02 17.45
N THR A 309 -10.53 -3.17 16.78
CA THR A 309 -9.65 -3.42 15.63
C THR A 309 -10.44 -4.08 14.50
N LEU A 310 -9.98 -3.93 13.25
CA LEU A 310 -10.62 -4.54 12.09
C LEU A 310 -10.18 -6.02 11.93
N PRO A 311 -11.08 -6.92 11.49
CA PRO A 311 -10.79 -8.35 11.37
C PRO A 311 -9.80 -8.61 10.23
N LYS A 312 -8.83 -9.49 10.45
CA LYS A 312 -7.83 -9.88 9.43
C LYS A 312 -8.27 -11.09 8.60
N THR A 313 -9.16 -11.92 9.13
CA THR A 313 -9.64 -13.16 8.51
C THR A 313 -11.14 -13.31 8.71
N PHE A 314 -11.79 -14.09 7.85
CA PHE A 314 -13.22 -14.39 8.00
C PHE A 314 -13.52 -15.31 9.18
N ASP A 315 -12.57 -16.17 9.58
CA ASP A 315 -12.68 -16.98 10.79
C ASP A 315 -12.86 -16.12 12.04
N ALA A 316 -12.18 -14.97 12.10
CA ALA A 316 -12.33 -14.00 13.19
C ALA A 316 -13.76 -13.41 13.28
N LEU A 317 -14.50 -13.46 12.17
CA LEU A 317 -15.90 -13.04 12.08
C LEU A 317 -16.90 -14.17 12.39
N GLY A 318 -16.42 -15.31 12.92
CA GLY A 318 -17.26 -16.46 13.25
C GLY A 318 -17.90 -17.09 12.02
N GLY A 319 -17.22 -17.06 10.88
CA GLY A 319 -17.66 -17.72 9.66
C GLY A 319 -16.63 -18.75 9.20
N GLU A 320 -17.05 -20.00 9.01
CA GLU A 320 -16.29 -20.97 8.23
C GLU A 320 -16.53 -20.62 6.75
N ILE A 321 -15.53 -20.06 6.06
CA ILE A 321 -15.62 -19.82 4.62
C ILE A 321 -14.83 -20.89 3.88
N GLU A 322 -15.46 -22.02 3.66
CA GLU A 322 -15.06 -22.91 2.57
C GLU A 322 -15.66 -22.34 1.26
N SER A 323 -15.00 -21.31 0.70
CA SER A 323 -15.33 -20.67 -0.58
C SER A 323 -16.79 -20.19 -0.73
N TYR A 324 -17.06 -18.93 -0.37
CA TYR A 324 -18.31 -18.28 -0.78
C TYR A 324 -18.18 -17.93 -2.27
N SER A 325 -18.83 -18.70 -3.14
CA SER A 325 -18.96 -18.40 -4.56
C SER A 325 -20.42 -18.26 -4.92
N GLY A 326 -20.72 -17.40 -5.88
CA GLY A 326 -22.07 -17.15 -6.36
C GLY A 326 -22.09 -17.02 -7.87
N ARG A 327 -23.29 -16.92 -8.45
CA ARG A 327 -23.40 -16.74 -9.91
C ARG A 327 -22.70 -15.47 -10.41
N ALA A 328 -22.59 -14.45 -9.57
CA ALA A 328 -22.04 -13.14 -9.91
C ALA A 328 -20.62 -12.89 -9.35
N PHE A 329 -20.06 -13.79 -8.55
CA PHE A 329 -18.71 -13.64 -8.00
C PHE A 329 -18.08 -15.01 -7.77
N ASP A 330 -16.82 -15.14 -8.14
CA ASP A 330 -16.09 -16.41 -8.08
C ASP A 330 -15.46 -16.62 -6.69
N ASP A 331 -15.07 -15.53 -6.03
CA ASP A 331 -14.42 -15.59 -4.71
C ASP A 331 -14.77 -14.38 -3.83
N LEU A 332 -14.70 -14.59 -2.52
CA LEU A 332 -14.91 -13.57 -1.48
C LEU A 332 -13.87 -13.75 -0.36
N TYR A 333 -13.00 -12.75 -0.19
CA TYR A 333 -11.96 -12.74 0.84
C TYR A 333 -11.80 -11.35 1.49
N LEU A 334 -11.10 -11.28 2.63
CA LEU A 334 -10.64 -10.01 3.20
C LEU A 334 -9.28 -9.67 2.60
N SER A 335 -9.21 -8.64 1.75
CA SER A 335 -7.93 -8.28 1.11
C SER A 335 -6.99 -7.52 2.06
N GLU A 336 -7.57 -6.82 3.01
CA GLU A 336 -6.93 -6.05 4.08
C GLU A 336 -7.83 -6.14 5.33
N PRO A 337 -7.34 -5.74 6.53
CA PRO A 337 -8.15 -5.76 7.74
C PRO A 337 -9.50 -5.04 7.52
N GLY A 338 -10.60 -5.79 7.60
CA GLY A 338 -11.97 -5.30 7.40
C GLY A 338 -12.39 -4.99 5.96
N VAL A 339 -11.49 -5.04 4.97
CA VAL A 339 -11.81 -4.74 3.56
C VAL A 339 -12.37 -5.98 2.88
N LEU A 340 -13.67 -5.96 2.58
CA LEU A 340 -14.36 -7.05 1.90
C LEU A 340 -14.09 -6.98 0.40
N HIS A 341 -13.57 -8.06 -0.17
CA HIS A 341 -13.22 -8.13 -1.58
C HIS A 341 -13.92 -9.28 -2.28
N ALA A 342 -14.72 -8.97 -3.30
CA ALA A 342 -15.37 -9.96 -4.16
C ALA A 342 -14.72 -9.93 -5.56
N GLU A 343 -14.18 -11.07 -6.00
CA GLU A 343 -13.77 -11.27 -7.40
C GLU A 343 -15.02 -11.62 -8.21
N LEU A 344 -15.38 -10.77 -9.17
CA LEU A 344 -16.60 -10.92 -9.95
C LEU A 344 -16.43 -12.02 -11.00
N SER A 345 -17.52 -12.75 -11.24
CA SER A 345 -17.54 -13.81 -12.23
C SER A 345 -17.57 -13.26 -13.66
N THR A 346 -17.37 -14.15 -14.62
CA THR A 346 -17.41 -13.83 -16.06
C THR A 346 -18.80 -13.37 -16.57
N VAL A 347 -19.83 -13.32 -15.71
CA VAL A 347 -21.11 -12.69 -16.09
C VAL A 347 -20.98 -11.19 -16.35
N PHE A 348 -19.92 -10.56 -15.83
CA PHE A 348 -19.56 -9.18 -16.11
C PHE A 348 -18.65 -9.03 -17.35
N GLY A 349 -18.51 -10.08 -18.16
CA GLY A 349 -17.62 -10.11 -19.30
C GLY A 349 -16.35 -10.89 -18.97
N ASP A 350 -15.20 -10.27 -19.16
CA ASP A 350 -13.93 -10.93 -18.88
C ASP A 350 -13.70 -11.11 -17.37
N ALA A 351 -12.91 -12.11 -16.99
CA ALA A 351 -12.57 -12.33 -15.58
C ALA A 351 -11.67 -11.19 -15.04
N GLY A 352 -11.54 -11.13 -13.72
CA GLY A 352 -10.67 -10.14 -13.05
C GLY A 352 -11.36 -8.82 -12.71
N HIS A 353 -12.67 -8.70 -12.95
CA HIS A 353 -13.46 -7.64 -12.36
C HIS A 353 -13.62 -7.86 -10.85
N TYR A 354 -13.75 -6.80 -10.07
CA TYR A 354 -13.90 -6.89 -8.61
C TYR A 354 -14.82 -5.80 -8.06
N VAL A 355 -15.29 -6.05 -6.83
CA VAL A 355 -15.88 -5.05 -5.94
C VAL A 355 -15.20 -5.14 -4.59
N ALA A 356 -14.74 -4.00 -4.06
CA ALA A 356 -14.13 -3.89 -2.75
C ALA A 356 -14.92 -2.91 -1.88
N LEU A 357 -15.26 -3.31 -0.65
CA LEU A 357 -15.88 -2.44 0.33
C LEU A 357 -14.89 -2.17 1.46
N THR A 358 -14.43 -0.93 1.54
CA THR A 358 -13.44 -0.46 2.50
C THR A 358 -14.15 0.25 3.65
N PRO A 359 -13.97 -0.20 4.90
CA PRO A 359 -14.51 0.50 6.06
C PRO A 359 -13.71 1.79 6.31
N VAL A 360 -14.42 2.91 6.44
CA VAL A 360 -13.88 4.23 6.78
C VAL A 360 -14.37 4.59 8.17
N ILE A 361 -13.46 4.50 9.14
CA ILE A 361 -13.73 4.84 10.54
C ILE A 361 -13.37 6.31 10.77
N LYS A 362 -14.36 7.13 11.12
CA LYS A 362 -14.13 8.54 11.45
C LYS A 362 -13.72 8.67 12.93
N PRO A 363 -12.67 9.47 13.25
CA PRO A 363 -12.28 9.70 14.64
C PRO A 363 -13.45 10.19 15.49
N GLY A 364 -13.70 9.54 16.63
CA GLY A 364 -14.75 9.92 17.57
C GLY A 364 -16.15 9.40 17.25
N PHE A 365 -16.31 8.58 16.20
CA PHE A 365 -17.60 7.95 15.86
C PHE A 365 -17.51 6.42 15.96
N THR A 366 -18.59 5.80 16.44
CA THR A 366 -18.79 4.33 16.42
C THR A 366 -19.37 3.84 15.09
N GLN A 367 -19.69 4.76 14.18
CA GLN A 367 -20.28 4.46 12.89
C GLN A 367 -19.18 4.23 11.84
N ILE A 368 -19.22 3.06 11.20
CA ILE A 368 -18.36 2.74 10.05
C ILE A 368 -19.06 3.20 8.78
N GLN A 369 -18.44 4.12 8.06
CA GLN A 369 -18.80 4.42 6.68
C GLN A 369 -18.15 3.39 5.76
N TRP A 370 -18.75 3.15 4.60
CA TRP A 370 -18.23 2.16 3.65
C TRP A 370 -17.97 2.85 2.33
N GLN A 371 -16.72 2.84 1.89
CA GLN A 371 -16.33 3.23 0.55
C GLN A 371 -16.38 1.99 -0.35
N CYS A 372 -17.00 2.11 -1.53
CA CYS A 372 -16.95 1.05 -2.53
C CYS A 372 -16.00 1.44 -3.65
N ASP A 373 -15.06 0.56 -3.97
CA ASP A 373 -14.22 0.62 -5.16
C ASP A 373 -14.58 -0.55 -6.09
N SER A 374 -14.71 -0.29 -7.39
CA SER A 374 -15.06 -1.29 -8.39
C SER A 374 -14.16 -1.13 -9.61
N SER A 375 -13.81 -2.24 -10.27
CA SER A 375 -13.16 -2.20 -11.58
C SER A 375 -14.13 -2.25 -12.75
N LEU A 376 -15.44 -2.22 -12.47
CA LEU A 376 -16.47 -2.12 -13.50
C LEU A 376 -16.58 -0.69 -14.01
N PRO A 377 -16.96 -0.48 -15.29
CA PRO A 377 -17.25 0.86 -15.82
C PRO A 377 -18.28 1.61 -14.96
N GLN A 378 -18.14 2.93 -14.86
CA GLN A 378 -19.03 3.77 -14.01
C GLN A 378 -20.52 3.63 -14.35
N GLN A 379 -20.83 3.34 -15.60
CA GLN A 379 -22.19 3.09 -16.08
C GLN A 379 -22.81 1.78 -15.55
N TRP A 380 -21.99 0.82 -15.11
CA TRP A 380 -22.42 -0.47 -14.58
C TRP A 380 -22.49 -0.51 -13.06
N VAL A 381 -21.80 0.41 -12.38
CA VAL A 381 -21.87 0.49 -10.92
C VAL A 381 -23.24 0.97 -10.45
N VAL A 382 -23.64 0.52 -9.26
CA VAL A 382 -24.91 0.86 -8.60
C VAL A 382 -24.70 1.10 -7.10
N GLY A 383 -25.54 1.93 -6.49
CA GLY A 383 -25.63 2.07 -5.05
C GLY A 383 -24.35 2.64 -4.44
N LEU A 384 -23.76 1.92 -3.47
CA LEU A 384 -22.57 2.38 -2.75
C LEU A 384 -21.35 2.64 -3.65
N CYS A 385 -21.34 2.03 -4.84
CA CYS A 385 -20.24 2.13 -5.80
C CYS A 385 -20.44 3.26 -6.83
N GLU A 386 -21.56 3.98 -6.82
CA GLU A 386 -21.80 5.08 -7.76
C GLU A 386 -20.98 6.35 -7.43
N GLY A 387 -20.29 6.39 -6.29
CA GLY A 387 -19.57 7.56 -5.80
C GLY A 387 -20.51 8.68 -5.35
N GLU A 388 -20.03 9.57 -4.48
CA GLU A 388 -20.66 10.88 -4.30
C GLU A 388 -20.17 11.75 -5.46
N ASN A 389 -21.05 12.05 -6.43
CA ASN A 389 -20.78 13.07 -7.46
C ASN A 389 -20.69 14.47 -6.83
#